data_AF-A0A3D4YFJ6-F1
#
_entry.id   AF-A0A3D4YFJ6-F1
#
_cell.length_a   1.000
_cell.length_b   1.000
_cell.length_c   1.000
_cell.angle_alpha   90.00
_cell.angle_beta   90.00
_cell.angle_gamma   90.00
#
_symmetry.space_group_name_H-M   'P 1'
#
loop_
_entity.id
_entity.type
_entity.pdbx_description
1 polymer ?
#
loop_
_entity_poly.entity_id
_entity_poly.type
_entity_poly.pdbx_seq_one_letter_code
_entity_poly.pdbx_strand_id
1 'polypeptide(L)'
;KGACFLNILAPCPRGWRYDAENIMDICKAAADTCFWPMYEVENGEKWTLSYEPKKKLPIEDFLKLQGRFRHLLQPGKEEQVAQFQAEVDRRWETLLKKCSL
;
A
#
# COMPACT_ATOMS: atom_id res chain seq x y z
N LYS A 1 -19.97 14.79 16.80
CA LYS A 1 -18.92 14.53 17.82
C LYS A 1 -19.00 13.05 18.16
N GLY A 2 -17.89 12.33 18.03
CA GLY A 2 -17.81 10.89 18.22
C GLY A 2 -16.35 10.45 18.17
N ALA A 3 -16.12 9.15 18.30
CA ALA A 3 -14.77 8.60 18.15
C ALA A 3 -14.26 8.79 16.71
N CYS A 4 -12.98 9.12 16.59
CA CYS A 4 -12.28 9.19 15.32
C CYS A 4 -11.10 8.22 15.36
N PHE A 5 -10.81 7.59 14.23
CA PHE A 5 -9.70 6.65 14.09
C PHE A 5 -8.83 7.06 12.90
N LEU A 6 -7.51 7.01 13.09
CA LEU A 6 -6.54 7.20 12.03
C LEU A 6 -5.64 5.96 11.97
N ASN A 7 -5.54 5.37 10.77
CA ASN A 7 -4.58 4.31 10.50
C ASN A 7 -3.41 4.89 9.71
N ILE A 8 -2.24 4.99 10.35
CA ILE A 8 -1.08 5.68 9.80
C ILE A 8 0.01 4.66 9.45
N LEU A 9 0.50 4.68 8.22
CA LEU A 9 1.68 3.93 7.82
C LEU A 9 2.92 4.55 8.47
N ALA A 10 3.58 3.80 9.35
CA ALA A 10 4.83 4.21 9.96
C ALA A 10 5.95 3.20 9.61
N PRO A 11 6.65 3.37 8.47
CA PRO A 11 7.72 2.47 8.08
C PRO A 11 8.85 2.47 9.11
N CYS A 12 9.20 1.30 9.64
CA CYS A 12 10.29 1.17 10.62
C CYS A 12 11.60 0.76 9.92
N PRO A 13 12.65 1.61 9.85
CA PRO A 13 13.88 1.32 9.11
C PRO A 13 14.55 0.04 9.58
N ARG A 14 14.60 -0.17 10.90
CA ARG A 14 15.17 -1.39 11.50
C ARG A 14 14.35 -2.63 11.17
N GLY A 15 13.03 -2.57 11.28
CA GLY A 15 12.15 -3.72 11.07
C GLY A 15 12.00 -4.08 9.60
N TRP A 16 11.94 -3.08 8.73
CA TRP A 16 11.71 -3.25 7.29
C TRP A 16 13.02 -3.36 6.51
N ARG A 17 14.14 -3.05 7.16
CA ARG A 17 15.52 -3.13 6.64
C ARG A 17 15.71 -2.22 5.43
N TYR A 18 15.63 -0.92 5.68
CA TYR A 18 15.90 0.15 4.72
C TYR A 18 16.64 1.31 5.41
N ASP A 19 17.35 2.15 4.64
CA ASP A 19 18.06 3.32 5.18
C ASP A 19 17.09 4.46 5.51
N ALA A 20 17.20 5.06 6.69
CA ALA A 20 16.20 6.01 7.21
C ALA A 20 15.92 7.20 6.27
N GLU A 21 16.90 7.62 5.46
CA GLU A 21 16.76 8.65 4.43
C GLU A 21 15.74 8.30 3.33
N ASN A 22 15.54 7.00 3.05
CA ASN A 22 14.62 6.51 2.01
C ASN A 22 13.16 6.39 2.49
N ILE A 23 12.83 6.92 3.68
CA ILE A 23 11.46 6.83 4.25
C ILE A 23 10.41 7.43 3.31
N MET A 24 10.74 8.55 2.65
CA MET A 24 9.82 9.23 1.73
C MET A 24 9.53 8.38 0.48
N ASP A 25 10.55 7.73 -0.07
CA ASP A 25 10.40 6.87 -1.24
C ASP A 25 9.56 5.64 -0.92
N ILE A 26 9.74 5.05 0.27
CA ILE A 26 8.93 3.91 0.73
C ILE A 26 7.47 4.31 0.94
N CYS A 27 7.21 5.43 1.59
CA CYS A 27 5.85 5.94 1.79
C CYS A 27 5.16 6.23 0.45
N LYS A 28 5.89 6.85 -0.49
CA LYS A 28 5.37 7.15 -1.82
C LYS A 28 5.09 5.86 -2.60
N ALA A 29 6.01 4.90 -2.61
CA ALA A 29 5.79 3.61 -3.26
C ALA A 29 4.62 2.84 -2.65
N ALA A 30 4.40 2.92 -1.33
CA ALA A 30 3.24 2.29 -0.68
C ALA A 30 1.91 2.87 -1.19
N ALA A 31 1.85 4.19 -1.40
CA ALA A 31 0.68 4.87 -1.97
C ALA A 31 0.53 4.58 -3.48
N ASP A 32 1.62 4.70 -4.25
CA ASP A 32 1.61 4.55 -5.72
C ASP A 32 1.32 3.11 -6.17
N THR A 33 1.65 2.10 -5.34
CA THR A 33 1.29 0.69 -5.58
C THR A 33 -0.10 0.32 -5.05
N CYS A 34 -0.78 1.25 -4.38
CA CYS A 34 -2.03 1.02 -3.63
C CYS A 34 -1.92 -0.04 -2.53
N PHE A 35 -0.71 -0.40 -2.09
CA PHE A 35 -0.51 -1.27 -0.92
C PHE A 35 -1.08 -0.60 0.35
N TRP A 36 -0.90 0.72 0.46
CA TRP A 36 -1.46 1.53 1.53
C TRP A 36 -2.33 2.66 0.95
N PRO A 37 -3.60 2.39 0.64
CA PRO A 37 -4.48 3.41 0.07
C PRO A 37 -4.87 4.47 1.11
N MET A 38 -5.03 5.71 0.66
CA MET A 38 -5.46 6.82 1.50
C MET A 38 -6.91 7.19 1.17
N TYR A 39 -7.78 7.06 2.16
CA TYR A 39 -9.20 7.36 2.05
C TYR A 39 -9.77 7.76 3.40
N GLU A 40 -10.90 8.45 3.35
CA GLU A 40 -11.67 8.88 4.50
C GLU A 40 -13.02 8.18 4.51
N VAL A 41 -13.52 7.86 5.71
CA VAL A 41 -14.84 7.28 5.91
C VAL A 41 -15.60 8.13 6.93
N GLU A 42 -16.62 8.83 6.45
CA GLU A 42 -17.47 9.67 7.29
C GLU A 42 -18.71 8.87 7.70
N ASN A 43 -18.88 8.68 9.02
CA ASN A 43 -20.01 7.97 9.65
C ASN A 43 -20.28 6.54 9.11
N GLY A 44 -19.30 5.91 8.47
CA GLY A 44 -19.43 4.57 7.88
C GLY A 44 -20.13 4.54 6.51
N GLU A 45 -20.68 5.66 6.06
CA GLU A 45 -21.54 5.74 4.87
C GLU A 45 -20.82 6.36 3.67
N LYS A 46 -20.16 7.50 3.88
CA LYS A 46 -19.47 8.21 2.80
C LYS A 46 -17.99 7.84 2.80
N TRP A 47 -17.55 7.23 1.71
CA TRP A 47 -16.17 6.86 1.46
C TRP A 47 -15.60 7.85 0.44
N THR A 48 -14.49 8.49 0.76
CA THR A 48 -13.83 9.47 -0.12
C THR A 48 -12.38 9.06 -0.31
N LEU A 49 -11.99 8.83 -1.56
CA LEU A 49 -10.60 8.54 -1.89
C LEU A 49 -9.78 9.83 -1.79
N SER A 50 -8.74 9.83 -0.95
CA SER A 50 -7.90 11.00 -0.73
C SER A 50 -6.72 11.07 -1.71
N TYR A 51 -6.33 9.92 -2.27
CA TYR A 51 -5.24 9.83 -3.23
C TYR A 51 -5.51 8.74 -4.27
N GLU A 52 -5.47 9.13 -5.54
CA GLU A 52 -5.46 8.22 -6.67
C GLU A 52 -4.13 8.38 -7.42
N PRO A 53 -3.30 7.33 -7.54
CA PRO A 53 -2.06 7.43 -8.29
C PRO A 53 -2.34 7.61 -9.78
N LYS A 54 -1.71 8.61 -10.41
CA LYS A 54 -1.80 8.84 -11.87
C LYS A 54 -1.48 7.60 -12.69
N LYS A 55 -0.54 6.79 -12.20
CA LYS A 55 -0.19 5.49 -12.73
C LYS A 55 0.08 4.57 -11.55
N LYS A 56 -0.77 3.56 -11.37
CA LYS A 56 -0.55 2.53 -10.35
C LYS A 56 0.72 1.73 -10.68
N LEU A 57 1.62 1.64 -9.72
CA LEU A 57 2.86 0.88 -9.83
C LEU A 57 2.63 -0.61 -9.47
N PRO A 58 3.47 -1.52 -9.99
CA PRO A 58 3.47 -2.92 -9.54
C PRO A 58 3.95 -3.03 -8.10
N ILE A 59 3.40 -3.97 -7.33
CA ILE A 59 3.72 -4.17 -5.90
C ILE A 59 5.20 -4.42 -5.68
N GLU A 60 5.89 -5.04 -6.64
CA GLU A 60 7.33 -5.26 -6.61
C GLU A 60 8.14 -3.99 -6.36
N ASP A 61 7.71 -2.84 -6.90
CA ASP A 61 8.42 -1.57 -6.73
C ASP A 61 8.42 -1.13 -5.26
N PHE A 62 7.37 -1.46 -4.50
CA PHE A 62 7.34 -1.28 -3.06
C PHE A 62 8.13 -2.36 -2.31
N LEU A 63 8.04 -3.63 -2.73
CA LEU A 63 8.71 -4.76 -2.07
C LEU A 63 10.25 -4.66 -2.16
N LYS A 64 10.78 -4.22 -3.31
CA LYS A 64 12.22 -4.10 -3.58
C LYS A 64 12.93 -3.10 -2.66
N LEU A 65 12.22 -2.09 -2.16
CA LEU A 65 12.75 -1.07 -1.26
C LEU A 65 13.00 -1.58 0.17
N GLN A 66 12.53 -2.80 0.50
CA GLN A 66 12.50 -3.29 1.88
C GLN A 66 13.20 -4.64 2.00
N GLY A 67 14.27 -4.71 2.79
CA GLY A 67 15.01 -5.95 2.99
C GLY A 67 14.20 -7.09 3.63
N ARG A 68 13.07 -6.81 4.31
CA ARG A 68 12.17 -7.85 4.85
C ARG A 68 11.55 -8.74 3.78
N PHE A 69 11.43 -8.27 2.54
CA PHE A 69 10.84 -9.02 1.42
C PHE A 69 11.87 -9.68 0.50
N ARG A 70 13.17 -9.60 0.82
CA ARG A 70 14.24 -10.17 -0.03
C ARG A 70 14.03 -11.65 -0.39
N HIS A 71 13.46 -12.44 0.51
CA HIS A 71 13.18 -13.87 0.30
C HIS A 71 12.04 -14.12 -0.69
N LEU A 72 11.12 -13.15 -0.85
CA LEU A 72 9.98 -13.22 -1.76
C LEU A 72 10.37 -12.85 -3.20
N LEU A 73 11.48 -12.14 -3.37
CA LEU A 73 11.98 -11.67 -4.67
C LEU A 73 13.09 -12.57 -5.25
N GLN A 74 13.26 -13.78 -4.72
CA GLN A 74 14.20 -14.76 -5.25
C GLN A 74 13.57 -15.50 -6.46
N PRO A 75 14.40 -16.02 -7.40
CA PRO A 75 13.90 -16.82 -8.50
C PRO A 75 13.05 -18.01 -8.01
N GLY A 76 11.94 -18.28 -8.71
CA GLY A 76 10.98 -19.33 -8.33
C GLY A 76 9.92 -18.89 -7.30
N LYS A 77 9.83 -17.60 -7.01
CA LYS A 77 8.81 -16.99 -6.13
C LYS A 77 7.84 -16.05 -6.85
N GLU A 78 7.88 -16.04 -8.17
CA GLU A 78 7.11 -15.15 -9.03
C GLU A 78 5.61 -15.31 -8.79
N GLU A 79 5.15 -16.55 -8.57
CA GLU A 79 3.76 -16.85 -8.26
C GLU A 79 3.30 -16.22 -6.94
N GLN A 80 4.13 -16.24 -5.89
CA GLN A 80 3.76 -15.58 -4.63
C GLN A 80 3.68 -14.06 -4.78
N VAL A 81 4.57 -13.47 -5.58
CA VAL A 81 4.53 -12.03 -5.89
C VAL A 81 3.26 -11.69 -6.68
N ALA A 82 2.89 -12.51 -7.66
CA ALA A 82 1.67 -12.35 -8.43
C ALA A 82 0.41 -12.46 -7.57
N GLN A 83 0.37 -13.42 -6.63
CA GLN A 83 -0.72 -13.55 -5.66
C GLN A 83 -0.82 -12.32 -4.75
N PHE A 84 0.32 -11.75 -4.35
CA PHE A 84 0.34 -10.53 -3.57
C PHE A 84 -0.18 -9.34 -4.39
N GLN A 85 0.24 -9.21 -5.64
CA GLN A 85 -0.30 -8.20 -6.57
C GLN A 85 -1.82 -8.31 -6.68
N ALA A 86 -2.33 -9.52 -6.92
CA ALA A 86 -3.76 -9.77 -7.06
C ALA A 86 -4.56 -9.41 -5.80
N GLU A 87 -4.02 -9.66 -4.61
CA GLU A 87 -4.68 -9.28 -3.36
C GLU A 87 -4.69 -7.76 -3.15
N VAL A 88 -3.61 -7.06 -3.51
CA VAL A 88 -3.56 -5.58 -3.48
C VAL A 88 -4.58 -5.00 -4.45
N ASP A 89 -4.66 -5.55 -5.66
CA ASP A 89 -5.60 -5.11 -6.70
C ASP A 89 -7.05 -5.34 -6.28
N ARG A 90 -7.36 -6.52 -5.75
CA ARG A 90 -8.69 -6.85 -5.23
C ARG A 90 -9.14 -5.89 -4.13
N ARG A 91 -8.24 -5.53 -3.21
CA ARG A 91 -8.54 -4.56 -2.14
C ARG A 91 -8.75 -3.15 -2.69
N TRP A 92 -7.91 -2.75 -3.64
CA TRP A 92 -8.03 -1.46 -4.31
C TRP A 92 -9.35 -1.32 -5.05
N GLU A 93 -9.73 -2.30 -5.86
CA GLU A 93 -11.03 -2.33 -6.56
C GLU A 93 -12.22 -2.31 -5.61
N THR A 94 -12.13 -3.03 -4.48
CA THR A 94 -13.16 -3.02 -3.44
C THR A 94 -13.31 -1.62 -2.83
N LEU A 95 -12.20 -0.91 -2.61
CA LEU A 95 -12.22 0.46 -2.12
C LEU A 95 -12.84 1.41 -3.17
N LEU A 96 -12.46 1.32 -4.44
CA LEU A 96 -13.04 2.16 -5.50
C LEU A 96 -14.56 2.00 -5.59
N LYS A 97 -15.05 0.76 -5.54
CA LYS A 97 -16.49 0.46 -5.51
C LYS A 97 -17.20 1.11 -4.32
N LYS A 98 -16.55 1.15 -3.15
CA LYS A 98 -17.10 1.82 -1.95
C LYS A 98 -17.11 3.34 -2.11
N CYS A 99 -16.08 3.91 -2.73
CA CYS A 99 -15.99 5.33 -3.03
C CYS A 99 -16.96 5.79 -4.13
N SER A 100 -17.72 4.88 -4.76
CA SER A 100 -18.64 5.16 -5.85
C SER A 100 -17.95 5.77 -7.09
N LEU A 101 -16.80 5.19 -7.47
CA LEU A 101 -16.15 5.36 -8.78
C LEU A 101 -16.43 4.16 -9.68
#